data_AF-A0A7W0MIP3-F1
#
_entry.id   AF-A0A7W0MIP3-F1
#
_cell.length_a   1.000
_cell.length_b   1.000
_cell.length_c   1.000
_cell.angle_alpha   90.00
_cell.angle_beta   90.00
_cell.angle_gamma   90.00
#
_symmetry.space_group_name_H-M   'P 1'
#
loop_
_entity.id
_entity.type
_entity.pdbx_description
1 polymer ?
#
loop_
_entity_poly.entity_id
_entity_poly.type
_entity_poly.pdbx_seq_one_letter_code
_entity_poly.pdbx_strand_id
1 'polypeptide(L)'
;MVKVVEIKKTCDALPAQWEGTDEKGRPVYVRYRWGFLWIGVGKKGEDINSAVDGQEIFGKEIGKSLDGIMSYDGLRAVTAGIIEFPPEEAK
;
A
#
# COMPACT_ATOMS: atom_id res chain seq x y z
N MET A 1 -7.27 -4.93 11.65
CA MET A 1 -6.61 -5.71 10.58
C MET A 1 -7.35 -5.45 9.28
N VAL A 2 -6.64 -5.09 8.22
CA VAL A 2 -7.22 -4.86 6.88
C VAL A 2 -6.77 -5.99 5.96
N LYS A 3 -7.69 -6.63 5.27
CA LYS A 3 -7.39 -7.71 4.33
C LYS A 3 -7.54 -7.23 2.89
N VAL A 4 -6.44 -7.20 2.16
CA VAL A 4 -6.38 -6.81 0.75
C VAL A 4 -6.62 -8.06 -0.10
N VAL A 5 -7.56 -7.98 -1.04
CA VAL A 5 -7.90 -9.11 -1.92
C VAL A 5 -7.13 -9.05 -3.24
N GLU A 6 -6.89 -7.84 -3.73
CA GLU A 6 -6.17 -7.59 -4.97
C GLU A 6 -5.28 -6.37 -4.78
N ILE A 7 -4.04 -6.45 -5.27
CA ILE A 7 -3.11 -5.34 -5.26
C ILE A 7 -2.20 -5.44 -6.48
N LYS A 8 -2.00 -4.32 -7.17
CA LYS A 8 -1.18 -4.20 -8.36
C LYS A 8 -0.12 -3.15 -8.15
N LYS A 9 1.10 -3.43 -8.58
CA LYS A 9 2.17 -2.44 -8.60
C LYS A 9 1.99 -1.50 -9.79
N THR A 10 1.87 -0.21 -9.53
CA THR A 10 1.67 0.81 -10.57
C THR A 10 2.93 1.60 -10.87
N CYS A 11 3.89 1.63 -9.95
CA CYS A 11 5.19 2.25 -10.16
C CYS A 11 6.29 1.50 -9.41
N ASP A 12 7.41 1.24 -10.07
CA ASP A 12 8.51 0.44 -9.52
C ASP A 12 9.45 1.21 -8.58
N ALA A 13 9.65 2.50 -8.83
CA ALA A 13 10.62 3.32 -8.10
C ALA A 13 10.29 4.82 -8.18
N LEU A 14 10.63 5.54 -7.11
CA LEU A 14 10.59 7.02 -7.03
C LEU A 14 9.24 7.68 -7.40
N PRO A 15 8.11 7.27 -6.78
CA PRO A 15 7.98 6.35 -5.66
C PRO A 15 7.47 4.97 -6.08
N ALA A 16 7.85 3.93 -5.32
CA ALA A 16 7.21 2.63 -5.46
C ALA A 16 5.75 2.72 -5.00
N GLN A 17 4.82 2.29 -5.84
CA GLN A 17 3.38 2.48 -5.64
C GLN A 17 2.61 1.20 -5.94
N TRP A 18 1.58 0.98 -5.14
CA TRP A 18 0.61 -0.06 -5.38
C TRP A 18 -0.81 0.45 -5.18
N GLU A 19 -1.70 -0.10 -5.95
CA GLU A 19 -3.14 0.16 -5.89
C GLU A 19 -3.86 -1.16 -5.74
N GLY A 20 -4.87 -1.21 -4.87
CA GLY A 20 -5.56 -2.44 -4.57
C GLY A 20 -6.96 -2.21 -4.03
N THR A 21 -7.60 -3.31 -3.66
CA THR A 21 -8.93 -3.30 -3.06
C THR A 21 -8.96 -4.26 -1.88
N ASP A 22 -9.63 -3.87 -0.81
CA ASP A 22 -9.85 -4.71 0.37
C ASP A 22 -11.07 -5.62 0.24
N GLU A 23 -11.22 -6.58 1.14
CA GLU A 23 -12.36 -7.51 1.16
C GLU A 23 -13.73 -6.81 1.29
N LYS A 24 -13.75 -5.55 1.72
CA LYS A 24 -14.96 -4.73 1.90
C LYS A 24 -15.27 -3.91 0.64
N GLY A 25 -14.45 -3.99 -0.40
CA GLY A 25 -14.58 -3.22 -1.63
C GLY A 25 -14.13 -1.77 -1.48
N ARG A 26 -13.21 -1.49 -0.56
CA ARG A 26 -12.59 -0.18 -0.38
C ARG A 26 -11.25 -0.14 -1.14
N PRO A 27 -10.95 0.95 -1.85
CA PRO A 27 -9.67 1.11 -2.51
C PRO A 27 -8.55 1.26 -1.47
N VAL A 28 -7.39 0.70 -1.78
CA VAL A 28 -6.18 0.72 -0.96
C VAL A 28 -5.05 1.30 -1.78
N TYR A 29 -4.38 2.32 -1.25
CA TYR A 29 -3.23 2.95 -1.90
C TYR A 29 -1.99 2.77 -1.02
N VAL A 30 -0.90 2.29 -1.62
CA VAL A 30 0.40 2.12 -0.97
C VAL A 30 1.41 3.00 -1.68
N ARG A 31 2.17 3.76 -0.91
CA ARG A 31 3.24 4.62 -1.41
C ARG A 31 4.48 4.52 -0.55
N TYR A 32 5.60 4.21 -1.18
CA TYR A 32 6.91 4.24 -0.54
C TYR A 32 7.81 5.30 -1.16
N ARG A 33 8.17 6.32 -0.37
CA ARG A 33 9.01 7.44 -0.82
C ARG A 33 9.89 7.98 0.29
N TRP A 34 11.16 8.22 -0.02
CA TRP A 34 12.16 8.80 0.89
C TRP A 34 12.28 8.06 2.22
N GLY A 35 12.22 6.72 2.17
CA GLY A 35 12.28 5.86 3.35
C GLY A 35 10.97 5.75 4.11
N PHE A 36 9.91 6.46 3.70
CA PHE A 36 8.62 6.45 4.36
C PHE A 36 7.59 5.61 3.60
N LEU A 37 7.01 4.62 4.28
CA LEU A 37 5.92 3.80 3.79
C LEU A 37 4.59 4.34 4.33
N TRP A 38 3.71 4.68 3.41
CA TRP A 38 2.36 5.15 3.70
C TRP A 38 1.32 4.25 3.04
N ILE A 39 0.26 3.94 3.77
CA ILE A 39 -0.86 3.13 3.29
C ILE A 39 -2.17 3.75 3.73
N GLY A 40 -3.01 4.05 2.74
CA GLY A 40 -4.33 4.64 2.91
C GLY A 40 -5.43 3.73 2.41
N VAL A 41 -6.59 3.85 3.05
CA VAL A 41 -7.82 3.19 2.62
C VAL A 41 -8.89 4.24 2.35
N GLY A 42 -9.50 4.13 1.18
CA GLY A 42 -10.59 5.01 0.78
C GLY A 42 -11.95 4.52 1.21
N LYS A 43 -12.98 5.15 0.66
CA LYS A 43 -14.37 4.79 0.94
C LYS A 43 -14.86 3.73 -0.03
N LYS A 44 -15.80 2.91 0.44
CA LYS A 44 -16.38 1.84 -0.36
C LYS A 44 -17.11 2.45 -1.57
N GLY A 45 -16.81 1.95 -2.76
CA GLY A 45 -17.43 2.40 -4.01
C GLY A 45 -16.87 3.72 -4.57
N GLU A 46 -15.85 4.29 -3.94
CA GLU A 46 -15.06 5.39 -4.51
C GLU A 46 -13.81 4.85 -5.23
N ASP A 47 -13.12 5.73 -5.96
CA ASP A 47 -11.91 5.40 -6.71
C ASP A 47 -10.64 5.46 -5.82
N ILE A 48 -9.48 5.18 -6.42
CA ILE A 48 -8.20 5.20 -5.72
C ILE A 48 -7.85 6.57 -5.12
N ASN A 49 -8.36 7.68 -5.66
CA ASN A 49 -8.10 9.02 -5.13
C ASN A 49 -8.66 9.16 -3.70
N SER A 50 -9.78 8.50 -3.42
CA SER A 50 -10.33 8.43 -2.06
C SER A 50 -9.39 7.74 -1.06
N ALA A 51 -8.48 6.87 -1.54
CA ALA A 51 -7.48 6.21 -0.72
C ALA A 51 -6.18 7.01 -0.59
N VAL A 52 -5.84 7.85 -1.59
CA VAL A 52 -4.66 8.74 -1.56
C VAL A 52 -4.76 9.78 -0.44
N ASP A 53 -5.94 10.40 -0.31
CA ASP A 53 -6.26 11.35 0.78
C ASP A 53 -7.12 10.70 1.87
N GLY A 54 -7.13 9.36 1.88
CA GLY A 54 -8.01 8.55 2.70
C GLY A 54 -7.55 8.41 4.15
N GLN A 55 -8.16 7.43 4.82
CA GLN A 55 -7.74 7.09 6.17
C GLN A 55 -6.37 6.40 6.13
N GLU A 56 -5.37 7.01 6.76
CA GLU A 56 -4.08 6.35 7.01
C GLU A 56 -4.29 5.16 7.95
N ILE A 57 -3.89 3.98 7.49
CA ILE A 57 -3.92 2.75 8.28
C ILE A 57 -2.52 2.27 8.65
N PHE A 58 -1.50 2.78 7.97
CA PHE A 58 -0.10 2.52 8.26
C PHE A 58 0.77 3.67 7.72
N GLY A 59 1.60 4.23 8.59
CA GLY A 59 2.57 5.26 8.24
C GLY A 59 3.85 5.04 9.05
N LYS A 60 4.96 4.73 8.40
CA LYS A 60 6.22 4.47 9.10
C LYS A 60 7.45 4.77 8.26
N GLU A 61 8.43 5.40 8.88
CA GLU A 61 9.79 5.49 8.36
C GLU A 61 10.50 4.14 8.56
N ILE A 62 10.88 3.50 7.46
CA ILE A 62 11.49 2.16 7.45
C ILE A 62 12.79 2.09 6.64
N GLY A 63 13.03 3.07 5.76
CA GLY A 63 14.25 3.17 4.96
C GLY A 63 15.07 4.41 5.28
N LYS A 64 16.03 4.72 4.40
CA LYS A 64 16.85 5.93 4.48
C LYS A 64 16.21 7.07 3.70
N SER A 65 16.67 8.30 3.92
CA SER A 65 16.14 9.54 3.34
C SER A 65 16.08 9.57 1.79
N LEU A 66 16.83 8.71 1.10
CA LEU A 66 16.85 8.59 -0.37
C LEU A 66 16.24 7.27 -0.88
N ASP A 67 15.70 6.45 0.02
CA ASP A 67 15.13 5.17 -0.36
C ASP A 67 13.73 5.35 -0.98
N GLY A 68 13.51 4.76 -2.14
CA GLY A 68 12.25 4.86 -2.88
C GLY A 68 11.93 3.60 -3.65
N ILE A 69 12.60 2.50 -3.32
CA ILE A 69 12.43 1.18 -3.95
C ILE A 69 11.99 0.22 -2.87
N MET A 70 10.91 -0.51 -3.12
CA MET A 70 10.40 -1.52 -2.21
C MET A 70 9.96 -2.74 -2.99
N SER A 71 10.30 -3.92 -2.48
CA SER A 71 9.77 -5.19 -2.97
C SER A 71 8.44 -5.50 -2.32
N TYR A 72 7.62 -6.27 -3.02
CA TYR A 72 6.34 -6.73 -2.49
C TYR A 72 6.49 -7.54 -1.19
N ASP A 73 7.49 -8.42 -1.12
CA ASP A 73 7.80 -9.17 0.11
C ASP A 73 8.20 -8.24 1.26
N GLY A 74 8.94 -7.17 0.98
CA GLY A 74 9.30 -6.15 1.96
C GLY A 74 8.06 -5.43 2.52
N LEU A 75 7.14 -5.03 1.64
CA LEU A 75 5.86 -4.43 2.02
C LEU A 75 5.08 -5.36 2.96
N ARG A 76 4.95 -6.64 2.60
CA ARG A 76 4.24 -7.65 3.40
C ARG A 76 4.89 -7.89 4.76
N ALA A 77 6.21 -7.98 4.80
CA ALA A 77 6.94 -8.19 6.04
C ALA A 77 6.77 -7.01 7.02
N VAL A 78 6.84 -5.78 6.53
CA VAL A 78 6.75 -4.56 7.34
C VAL A 78 5.35 -4.33 7.91
N THR A 79 4.32 -4.78 7.19
CA THR A 79 2.92 -4.55 7.53
C THR A 79 2.24 -5.76 8.15
N ALA A 80 2.98 -6.85 8.34
CA ALA A 80 2.48 -8.10 8.91
C ALA A 80 1.82 -7.85 10.28
N GLY A 81 0.60 -8.39 10.46
CA GLY A 81 -0.21 -8.21 11.66
C GLY A 81 -1.11 -6.95 11.64
N ILE A 82 -0.87 -6.00 10.73
CA ILE A 82 -1.73 -4.83 10.53
C ILE A 82 -2.56 -5.01 9.26
N ILE A 83 -1.88 -5.38 8.17
CA ILE A 83 -2.46 -5.58 6.84
C ILE A 83 -2.10 -6.98 6.34
N GLU A 84 -3.10 -7.71 5.85
CA GLU A 84 -2.92 -8.99 5.18
C GLU A 84 -3.05 -8.77 3.68
N PHE A 85 -1.94 -8.83 2.97
CA PHE A 85 -1.88 -8.76 1.51
C PHE A 85 -1.99 -10.16 0.88
N PRO A 86 -2.45 -10.27 -0.39
CA PRO A 86 -2.45 -11.54 -1.10
C PRO A 86 -1.02 -12.12 -1.23
N PRO A 87 -0.89 -13.41 -1.54
CA PRO A 87 0.43 -14.03 -1.67
C PRO A 87 1.24 -13.45 -2.83
N GLU A 88 0.56 -12.98 -3.89
CA GLU A 88 1.16 -12.41 -5.10
C GLU A 88 0.44 -11.10 -5.45
N GLU A 89 1.17 -10.16 -6.05
CA GLU A 89 0.60 -8.96 -6.66
C GLU A 89 0.05 -9.28 -8.06
N ALA A 90 -1.02 -8.59 -8.45
CA ALA A 90 -1.61 -8.68 -9.77
C ALA A 90 -0.65 -8.13 -10.85
N LYS A 91 -0.70 -8.74 -12.03
CA LYS A 91 0.12 -8.38 -13.20
C LYS A 91 -0.36 -7.09 -13.88
#